data_AF-A0A252EFN2-F1
#
_entry.id   AF-A0A252EFN2-F1
#
_cell.length_a   1.000
_cell.length_b   1.000
_cell.length_c   1.000
_cell.angle_alpha   90.00
_cell.angle_beta   90.00
_cell.angle_gamma   90.00
#
_symmetry.space_group_name_H-M   'P 1'
#
loop_
_entity.id
_entity.type
_entity.pdbx_description
1 polymer ?
#
loop_
_entity_poly.entity_id
_entity_poly.type
_entity_poly.pdbx_seq_one_letter_code
_entity_poly.pdbx_strand_id
1 'polypeptide(L)' 'MAGSVNKVILVGNLGKDPEVRTSQSGMKIVSLTLAT' A
#
# COMPACT_ATOMS: atom_id res chain seq x y z
N MET A 1 -0.45 27.69 -7.39
CA MET A 1 0.64 26.78 -7.81
C MET A 1 0.98 25.86 -6.64
N ALA A 2 0.59 24.60 -6.69
CA ALA A 2 1.04 23.61 -5.70
C ALA A 2 2.38 23.04 -6.19
N GLY A 3 3.49 23.54 -5.63
CA GLY A 3 4.85 23.15 -6.01
C GLY A 3 5.44 22.08 -5.09
N SER A 4 4.77 20.95 -4.90
CA SER A 4 5.31 19.86 -4.09
C SER A 4 5.11 18.50 -4.76
N VAL A 5 6.09 17.61 -4.55
CA VAL A 5 6.05 16.22 -5.01
C VAL A 5 6.26 15.31 -3.81
N ASN A 6 5.32 14.39 -3.58
CA ASN A 6 5.49 13.27 -2.66
C ASN A 6 5.64 11.98 -3.47
N LYS A 7 6.87 11.46 -3.56
CA LYS A 7 7.21 10.27 -4.36
C LYS A 7 7.91 9.24 -3.49
N VAL A 8 7.43 8.00 -3.58
CA VAL A 8 8.01 6.82 -2.92
C VAL A 8 8.29 5.74 -3.97
N ILE A 9 9.48 5.15 -3.92
CA ILE A 9 9.89 4.00 -4.75
C ILE A 9 10.39 2.93 -3.78
N LEU A 10 9.81 1.73 -3.83
CA LEU A 10 10.17 0.60 -2.98
C LEU A 10 10.40 -0.64 -3.84
N VAL A 11 11.46 -1.37 -3.53
CA VAL A 11 11.76 -2.71 -4.05
C VAL A 11 12.13 -3.57 -2.85
N GLY A 12 11.49 -4.72 -2.71
CA GLY A 12 11.66 -5.58 -1.55
C GLY A 12 10.74 -6.80 -1.64
N ASN A 13 10.83 -7.66 -0.64
CA ASN A 13 10.02 -8.87 -0.56
C ASN A 13 8.81 -8.65 0.34
N LEU A 14 7.71 -9.38 0.10
CA LEU A 14 6.59 -9.39 1.03
C LEU A 14 7.00 -10.13 2.31
N GLY A 15 6.81 -9.50 3.47
CA GLY A 15 7.10 -10.12 4.77
C GLY A 15 6.07 -11.15 5.22
N LYS A 16 4.87 -11.10 4.62
CA LYS A 16 3.76 -12.03 4.82
C LYS A 16 2.78 -11.92 3.65
N ASP A 17 1.82 -12.84 3.60
CA ASP A 17 0.73 -12.77 2.63
C ASP A 17 -0.04 -11.44 2.73
N PRO A 18 -0.55 -10.90 1.60
CA PRO A 18 -1.35 -9.68 1.59
C PRO A 18 -2.59 -9.78 2.48
N GLU A 19 -2.83 -8.76 3.29
CA GLU A 19 -4.07 -8.67 4.08
C GLU A 19 -5.17 -8.01 3.25
N VAL A 20 -6.26 -8.74 3.00
CA VAL A 20 -7.40 -8.26 2.22
C VAL A 20 -8.58 -7.99 3.15
N ARG A 21 -9.14 -6.78 3.08
CA ARG A 21 -10.36 -6.40 3.80
C ARG A 21 -11.35 -5.70 2.89
N THR A 22 -12.62 -5.67 3.30
CA THR A 22 -13.68 -4.94 2.59
C THR A 22 -14.08 -3.74 3.44
N SER A 23 -14.10 -2.54 2.86
CA SER A 23 -14.55 -1.32 3.53
C SER A 23 -16.06 -1.36 3.77
N GLN A 24 -16.55 -0.46 4.63
CA GLN A 24 -17.99 -0.27 4.84
C GLN A 24 -18.74 0.14 3.56
N SER A 25 -18.04 0.78 2.61
CA SER A 25 -18.57 1.11 1.27
C SER A 25 -18.46 -0.02 0.26
N GLY A 26 -18.02 -1.22 0.67
CA GLY A 26 -17.90 -2.40 -0.19
C GLY A 26 -16.60 -2.47 -1.02
N MET A 27 -15.67 -1.51 -0.86
CA MET A 27 -14.41 -1.47 -1.59
C MET A 27 -13.41 -2.48 -1.01
N LYS A 28 -12.70 -3.21 -1.88
CA LYS A 28 -11.58 -4.05 -1.45
C LYS A 28 -10.35 -3.20 -1.15
N ILE A 29 -9.75 -3.40 0.02
CA ILE A 29 -8.51 -2.76 0.46
C ILE A 29 -7.48 -3.86 0.71
N VAL A 30 -6.28 -3.69 0.15
CA VAL A 30 -5.16 -4.61 0.33
C VAL A 30 -4.03 -3.89 1.06
N SER A 31 -3.52 -4.51 2.12
CA SER A 31 -2.35 -4.04 2.86
C SER A 31 -1.16 -4.98 2.64
N LEU A 32 -0.03 -4.40 2.23
CA LEU A 32 1.22 -5.11 1.97
C LEU A 32 2.25 -4.74 3.04
N THR A 33 3.02 -5.72 3.49
CA THR A 33 4.19 -5.48 4.35
C THR A 33 5.43 -5.81 3.55
N LEU A 34 6.34 -4.85 3.40
CA LEU A 34 7.57 -4.98 2.61
C LEU A 34 8.79 -5.06 3.53
N ALA A 35 9.66 -6.04 3.27
CA ALA A 35 11.02 -6.07 3.78
C ALA A 35 11.95 -5.50 2.70
N THR A 36 12.63 -4.39 3.02
CA THR A 36 13.58 -3.68 2.15
C THR A 36 15.01 -4.00 2.54
#